data_AF-A0AAW2L669-F1
#
_entry.id   AF-A0AAW2L669-F1
#
_cell.length_a   1.000
_cell.length_b   1.000
_cell.length_c   1.000
_cell.angle_alpha   90.00
_cell.angle_beta   90.00
_cell.angle_gamma   90.00
#
_symmetry.space_group_name_H-M   'P 1'
#
loop_
_entity.id
_entity.type
_entity.pdbx_description
1 polymer ?
#
loop_
_entity_poly.entity_id
_entity_poly.type
_entity_poly.pdbx_seq_one_letter_code
_entity_poly.pdbx_strand_id
1 'polypeptide(L)'
;MEIDGGGSFLGYKGWRAASFGVVTAWKIRLIQVPDIVTVFTVNRTLEQNATDLVHRWQYVADKFDRDLFVRILVTRVNSSDHKGKTTVQAAFNSVFLGKINRLLPLMQESFPELGLVKEDCMEKRWIEAVLYFLIFQTVPIPKHGLEGLWKFFDEDEAADAQLIFAPYGGRMSEIPESQIPFPHRAGNIYEIQHLAIGTKNNPRAAYLNYRDLDLGVNNDGNTSYEQASVWGTKYFKNNFKRLVEVKSKVDPSNFFRNEQSIPILST
;
A
#
# COMPACT_ATOMS: atom_id res chain seq x y z
N MET A 1 30.07 -6.38 7.94
CA MET A 1 30.17 -4.91 7.94
C MET A 1 28.97 -4.39 8.70
N GLU A 2 29.11 -4.17 10.02
CA GLU A 2 28.10 -3.43 10.78
C GLU A 2 28.17 -1.98 10.29
N ILE A 3 27.13 -1.56 9.59
CA ILE A 3 27.01 -0.19 9.10
C ILE A 3 26.54 0.65 10.29
N ASP A 4 27.50 1.09 11.09
CA ASP A 4 27.28 2.03 12.19
C ASP A 4 27.24 3.47 11.63
N GLY A 5 26.32 4.30 12.14
CA GLY A 5 26.32 5.75 11.88
C GLY A 5 25.29 6.27 10.87
N GLY A 6 24.08 6.57 11.37
CA GLY A 6 23.17 7.67 10.99
C GLY A 6 22.77 7.95 9.52
N GLY A 7 23.73 8.04 8.59
CA GLY A 7 23.52 8.39 7.19
C GLY A 7 23.49 7.19 6.24
N SER A 8 24.35 6.20 6.45
CA SER A 8 24.47 4.99 5.61
C SER A 8 23.27 4.05 5.78
N PHE A 9 22.73 3.94 7.00
CA PHE A 9 21.53 3.14 7.29
C PHE A 9 20.25 3.73 6.67
N LEU A 10 20.24 5.03 6.36
CA LEU A 10 19.07 5.72 5.80
C LEU A 10 18.70 5.16 4.42
N GLY A 11 19.68 4.92 3.54
CA GLY A 11 19.46 4.39 2.18
C GLY A 11 18.78 3.02 2.17
N TYR A 12 18.98 2.23 3.23
CA TYR A 12 18.37 0.91 3.37
C TYR A 12 16.96 0.98 3.99
N LYS A 13 16.63 2.00 4.80
CA LYS A 13 15.30 2.18 5.45
C LYS A 13 14.17 2.63 4.50
N GLY A 14 14.25 2.30 3.22
CA GLY A 14 13.27 2.69 2.22
C GLY A 14 13.16 1.68 1.09
N TRP A 15 12.22 1.93 0.19
CA TRP A 15 11.84 1.03 -0.90
C TRP A 15 12.93 0.79 -1.97
N ARG A 16 14.08 1.50 -1.90
CA ARG A 16 15.20 1.38 -2.85
C ARG A 16 16.52 0.89 -2.23
N ALA A 17 16.46 0.01 -1.23
CA ALA A 17 17.64 -0.63 -0.64
C ALA A 17 18.57 -1.29 -1.69
N ALA A 18 18.01 -1.80 -2.79
CA ALA A 18 18.77 -2.37 -3.91
C ALA A 18 19.73 -1.40 -4.60
N SER A 19 19.57 -0.08 -4.40
CA SER A 19 20.55 0.92 -4.88
C SER A 19 21.81 0.96 -4.01
N PHE A 20 21.79 0.37 -2.82
CA PHE A 20 22.87 0.53 -1.83
C PHE A 20 23.55 -0.80 -1.49
N GLY A 21 22.93 -1.95 -1.80
CA GLY A 21 23.55 -3.25 -1.60
C GLY A 21 22.55 -4.38 -1.40
N VAL A 22 23.06 -5.53 -0.94
CA VAL A 22 22.25 -6.70 -0.58
C VAL A 22 22.00 -6.68 0.93
N VAL A 23 20.74 -6.52 1.32
CA VAL A 23 20.33 -6.62 2.72
C VAL A 23 20.21 -8.09 3.10
N THR A 24 20.97 -8.53 4.10
CA THR A 24 21.00 -9.94 4.54
C THR A 24 20.09 -10.20 5.75
N ALA A 25 19.84 -9.20 6.59
CA ALA A 25 18.99 -9.33 7.78
C ALA A 25 18.42 -7.96 8.22
N TRP A 26 17.30 -8.01 8.95
CA TRP A 26 16.69 -6.86 9.62
C TRP A 26 16.57 -7.10 11.12
N LYS A 27 17.02 -6.15 11.93
CA LYS A 27 16.67 -6.09 13.35
C LYS A 27 15.42 -5.23 13.51
N ILE A 28 14.29 -5.86 13.80
CA ILE A 28 13.00 -5.19 13.95
C ILE A 28 12.70 -4.86 15.42
N ARG A 29 11.98 -3.76 15.64
CA ARG A 29 11.40 -3.44 16.95
C ARG A 29 9.95 -3.91 16.95
N LEU A 30 9.62 -4.85 17.83
CA LEU A 30 8.24 -5.24 18.05
C LEU A 30 7.47 -4.12 18.73
N ILE A 31 6.21 -3.95 18.32
CA ILE A 31 5.27 -3.01 18.93
C ILE A 31 4.21 -3.80 19.69
N GLN A 32 3.75 -3.24 20.79
CA GLN A 32 2.67 -3.83 21.55
C GLN A 32 1.35 -3.54 20.84
N VAL A 33 0.51 -4.57 20.73
CA VAL A 33 -0.84 -4.51 20.17
C VAL A 33 -1.83 -5.06 21.19
N PRO A 34 -3.09 -4.60 21.20
CA PRO A 34 -4.12 -5.20 22.02
C PRO A 34 -4.32 -6.68 21.68
N ASP A 35 -4.63 -7.50 22.69
CA ASP A 35 -4.91 -8.94 22.49
C ASP A 35 -6.11 -9.18 21.57
N ILE A 36 -7.06 -8.24 21.60
CA ILE A 36 -8.28 -8.26 20.80
C ILE A 36 -8.40 -6.95 20.04
N VAL A 37 -8.60 -7.07 18.74
CA VAL A 37 -8.83 -5.99 17.79
C VAL A 37 -10.14 -6.21 17.07
N THR A 38 -10.73 -5.15 16.54
CA THR A 38 -11.96 -5.23 15.74
C THR A 38 -11.66 -5.04 14.28
N VAL A 39 -12.24 -5.88 13.43
CA VAL A 39 -12.19 -5.74 11.98
C VAL A 39 -13.59 -5.64 11.40
N PHE A 40 -13.73 -4.96 10.27
CA PHE A 40 -14.97 -4.95 9.48
C PHE A 40 -14.69 -4.79 8.00
N THR A 41 -15.65 -5.21 7.17
CA THR A 41 -15.71 -4.87 5.75
C THR A 41 -17.14 -4.53 5.38
N VAL A 42 -17.36 -3.29 4.95
CA VAL A 42 -18.67 -2.82 4.48
C VAL A 42 -18.58 -2.61 2.97
N ASN A 43 -19.43 -3.31 2.22
CA ASN A 43 -19.47 -3.22 0.77
C ASN A 43 -20.58 -2.28 0.30
N ARG A 44 -20.28 -1.44 -0.69
CA ARG A 44 -21.24 -0.55 -1.35
C ARG A 44 -21.00 -0.57 -2.85
N THR A 45 -22.05 -0.78 -3.64
CA THR A 45 -21.98 -0.61 -5.09
C THR A 45 -22.30 0.83 -5.50
N LEU A 46 -22.09 1.19 -6.76
CA LEU A 46 -22.45 2.52 -7.28
C LEU A 46 -23.92 2.86 -7.04
N GLU A 47 -24.80 1.86 -7.20
CA GLU A 47 -26.24 1.98 -6.97
C GLU A 47 -26.58 2.17 -5.49
N GLN A 48 -25.68 1.75 -4.59
CA GLN A 48 -25.78 1.90 -3.14
C GLN A 48 -24.98 3.09 -2.61
N ASN A 49 -24.88 4.14 -3.42
CA ASN A 49 -24.21 5.40 -3.09
C ASN A 49 -22.72 5.30 -2.75
N ALA A 50 -21.99 4.36 -3.36
CA ALA A 50 -20.55 4.22 -3.14
C ALA A 50 -19.76 5.51 -3.44
N THR A 51 -20.15 6.26 -4.47
CA THR A 51 -19.44 7.50 -4.88
C THR A 51 -19.42 8.54 -3.76
N ASP A 52 -20.57 8.83 -3.15
CA ASP A 52 -20.65 9.82 -2.07
C ASP A 52 -19.90 9.36 -0.82
N LEU A 53 -19.91 8.06 -0.53
CA LEU A 53 -19.19 7.50 0.61
C LEU A 53 -17.67 7.57 0.41
N VAL A 54 -17.18 7.23 -0.78
CA VAL A 54 -15.76 7.38 -1.13
C VAL A 54 -15.35 8.85 -1.11
N HIS A 55 -16.19 9.75 -1.63
CA HIS A 55 -15.94 11.18 -1.57
C HIS A 55 -15.88 11.67 -0.12
N ARG A 56 -16.84 11.29 0.73
CA ARG A 56 -16.86 11.64 2.15
C ARG A 56 -15.64 11.12 2.89
N TRP A 57 -15.26 9.86 2.64
CA TRP A 57 -14.09 9.22 3.24
C TRP A 57 -12.80 10.03 3.02
N GLN A 58 -12.61 10.65 1.84
CA GLN A 58 -11.42 11.49 1.57
C GLN A 58 -11.27 12.68 2.53
N TYR A 59 -12.34 13.16 3.17
CA TYR A 59 -12.27 14.31 4.09
C TYR A 59 -12.12 13.92 5.56
N VAL A 60 -12.36 12.66 5.91
CA VAL A 60 -12.41 12.20 7.30
C VAL A 60 -11.35 11.16 7.63
N ALA A 61 -10.85 10.42 6.63
CA ALA A 61 -10.01 9.25 6.89
C ALA A 61 -8.62 9.56 7.47
N ASP A 62 -8.05 10.74 7.16
CA ASP A 62 -6.78 11.20 7.73
C ASP A 62 -6.91 11.68 9.20
N LYS A 63 -8.15 11.90 9.65
CA LYS A 63 -8.52 12.46 10.96
C LYS A 63 -9.13 11.45 11.90
N PHE A 64 -9.30 10.20 11.47
CA PHE A 64 -9.78 9.13 12.33
C PHE A 64 -8.89 8.96 13.56
N ASP A 65 -9.46 8.35 14.59
CA ASP A 65 -8.73 7.95 15.78
C ASP A 65 -7.46 7.19 15.39
N ARG A 66 -6.37 7.40 16.13
CA ARG A 66 -5.04 6.83 15.81
C ARG A 66 -5.05 5.30 15.77
N ASP A 67 -6.00 4.67 16.45
CA ASP A 67 -6.17 3.22 16.49
C ASP A 67 -7.04 2.70 15.33
N LEU A 68 -7.66 3.57 14.52
CA LEU A 68 -8.59 3.21 13.44
C LEU A 68 -7.94 3.36 12.07
N PHE A 69 -7.88 2.24 11.33
CA PHE A 69 -7.48 2.22 9.94
C PHE A 69 -8.64 1.73 9.07
N VAL A 70 -9.06 2.52 8.08
CA VAL A 70 -10.11 2.14 7.11
C VAL A 70 -9.60 2.42 5.70
N ARG A 71 -9.34 1.38 4.91
CA ARG A 71 -9.02 1.50 3.48
C ARG A 71 -10.24 1.25 2.60
N ILE A 72 -10.19 1.72 1.36
CA ILE A 72 -11.18 1.37 0.33
C ILE A 72 -10.52 0.47 -0.69
N LEU A 73 -11.16 -0.66 -0.99
CA LEU A 73 -10.84 -1.53 -2.12
C LEU A 73 -11.92 -1.33 -3.19
N VAL A 74 -11.53 -0.87 -4.37
CA VAL A 74 -12.43 -0.70 -5.51
C VAL A 74 -12.22 -1.84 -6.49
N THR A 75 -13.29 -2.58 -6.77
CA THR A 75 -13.27 -3.75 -7.67
C THR A 75 -14.50 -3.75 -8.57
N ARG A 76 -14.38 -4.41 -9.74
CA ARG A 76 -15.55 -4.73 -10.57
C ARG A 76 -16.26 -5.96 -9.99
N VAL A 77 -17.59 -5.92 -9.90
CA VAL A 77 -18.42 -7.03 -9.44
C VAL A 77 -19.62 -7.22 -10.37
N ASN A 78 -20.30 -8.36 -10.31
CA ASN A 78 -21.55 -8.57 -11.03
C ASN A 78 -22.67 -7.75 -10.40
N SER A 79 -23.46 -7.06 -11.22
CA SER A 79 -24.61 -6.28 -10.76
C SER A 79 -25.74 -7.20 -10.30
N SER A 80 -26.29 -6.91 -9.12
CA SER A 80 -27.53 -7.54 -8.63
C SER A 80 -28.75 -7.12 -9.42
N ASP A 81 -28.74 -5.88 -9.94
CA ASP A 81 -29.91 -5.19 -10.47
C ASP A 81 -30.12 -5.48 -11.96
N HIS A 82 -29.05 -5.85 -12.66
CA HIS A 82 -29.05 -6.11 -14.09
C HIS A 82 -28.29 -7.40 -14.41
N LYS A 83 -29.05 -8.49 -14.58
CA LYS A 83 -28.50 -9.82 -14.90
C LYS A 83 -27.60 -9.74 -16.14
N GLY A 84 -26.32 -10.09 -15.97
CA GLY A 84 -25.30 -10.05 -17.03
C GLY A 84 -24.55 -8.72 -17.19
N LYS A 85 -24.82 -7.70 -16.36
CA LYS A 85 -24.01 -6.48 -16.30
C LYS A 85 -23.08 -6.50 -15.08
N THR A 86 -21.98 -5.78 -15.19
CA THR A 86 -21.05 -5.53 -14.07
C THR A 86 -21.29 -4.13 -13.49
N THR A 87 -20.97 -3.95 -12.22
CA THR A 87 -20.94 -2.66 -11.52
C THR A 87 -19.62 -2.52 -10.76
N VAL A 88 -19.37 -1.35 -10.20
CA VAL A 88 -18.20 -1.09 -9.35
C VAL A 88 -18.63 -1.17 -7.90
N GLN A 89 -17.84 -1.87 -7.09
CA GLN A 89 -18.00 -1.96 -5.65
C GLN A 89 -16.82 -1.29 -4.94
N ALA A 90 -17.14 -0.50 -3.92
CA ALA A 90 -16.21 -0.01 -2.92
C ALA A 90 -16.40 -0.83 -1.63
N ALA A 91 -15.34 -1.52 -1.22
CA ALA A 91 -15.28 -2.24 0.06
C ALA A 91 -14.46 -1.44 1.07
N PHE A 92 -15.12 -0.95 2.12
CA PHE A 92 -14.52 -0.23 3.24
C PHE A 92 -14.00 -1.28 4.24
N ASN A 93 -12.72 -1.61 4.13
CA ASN A 93 -12.06 -2.66 4.92
C ASN A 93 -11.19 -2.05 6.02
N SER A 94 -11.34 -2.56 7.24
CA SER A 94 -10.81 -1.90 8.43
C SER A 94 -10.15 -2.83 9.44
N VAL A 95 -9.19 -2.27 10.16
CA VAL A 95 -8.65 -2.81 11.41
C VAL A 95 -8.65 -1.69 12.45
N PHE A 96 -9.21 -1.97 13.63
CA PHE A 96 -9.23 -1.07 14.78
C PHE A 96 -8.53 -1.71 15.97
N LEU A 97 -7.54 -1.02 16.54
CA LEU A 97 -6.79 -1.46 17.71
C LEU A 97 -7.59 -1.25 19.00
N GLY A 98 -8.74 -1.91 19.10
CA GLY A 98 -9.63 -1.86 20.25
C GLY A 98 -10.88 -2.71 20.03
N LYS A 99 -11.81 -2.65 20.98
CA LYS A 99 -13.07 -3.41 20.98
C LYS A 99 -14.21 -2.69 20.26
N ILE A 100 -15.25 -3.44 19.87
CA ILE A 100 -16.43 -2.92 19.15
C ILE A 100 -17.10 -1.77 19.91
N ASN A 101 -17.20 -1.87 21.24
CA ASN A 101 -17.87 -0.85 22.07
C ASN A 101 -17.21 0.53 21.99
N ARG A 102 -15.92 0.61 21.65
CA ARG A 102 -15.21 1.87 21.40
C ARG A 102 -15.29 2.27 19.93
N LEU A 103 -15.30 1.29 19.02
CA LEU A 103 -15.35 1.53 17.58
C LEU A 103 -16.66 2.19 17.13
N LEU A 104 -17.81 1.65 17.55
CA LEU A 104 -19.10 2.11 17.04
C LEU A 104 -19.38 3.59 17.35
N PRO A 105 -19.15 4.11 18.58
CA PRO A 105 -19.29 5.54 18.85
C PRO A 105 -18.36 6.40 18.00
N LEU A 106 -17.09 5.98 17.81
CA LEU A 106 -16.14 6.71 16.98
C LEU A 106 -16.63 6.80 15.53
N MET A 107 -17.09 5.69 14.97
CA MET A 107 -17.62 5.67 13.61
C MET A 107 -18.88 6.51 13.46
N GLN A 108 -19.75 6.53 14.47
CA GLN A 108 -20.94 7.38 14.49
C GLN A 108 -20.60 8.88 14.54
N GLU A 109 -19.49 9.25 15.16
CA GLU A 109 -19.00 10.63 15.23
C GLU A 109 -18.27 11.04 13.94
N SER A 110 -17.36 10.20 13.45
CA SER A 110 -16.43 10.57 12.38
C SER A 110 -16.89 10.20 10.98
N PHE A 111 -17.68 9.13 10.83
CA PHE A 111 -18.15 8.64 9.52
C PHE A 111 -19.51 7.91 9.61
N PRO A 112 -20.56 8.57 10.15
CA PRO A 112 -21.88 7.95 10.32
C PRO A 112 -22.52 7.51 9.00
N GLU A 113 -22.17 8.16 7.89
CA GLU A 113 -22.73 7.90 6.57
C GLU A 113 -22.43 6.48 6.07
N LEU A 114 -21.34 5.85 6.54
CA LEU A 114 -21.03 4.45 6.22
C LEU A 114 -22.11 3.48 6.74
N GLY A 115 -22.78 3.85 7.83
CA GLY A 115 -23.83 3.04 8.46
C GLY A 115 -23.30 1.75 9.07
N LEU A 116 -22.12 1.79 9.68
CA LEU A 116 -21.50 0.62 10.31
C LEU A 116 -22.36 0.15 11.49
N VAL A 117 -22.75 -1.13 11.48
CA VAL A 117 -23.48 -1.75 12.60
C VAL A 117 -22.62 -2.81 13.29
N LYS A 118 -23.10 -3.29 14.46
CA LYS A 118 -22.37 -4.28 15.26
C LYS A 118 -22.18 -5.59 14.51
N GLU A 119 -23.15 -5.95 13.68
CA GLU A 119 -23.19 -7.19 12.90
C GLU A 119 -22.13 -7.23 11.81
N ASP A 120 -21.64 -6.06 11.35
CA ASP A 120 -20.54 -5.96 10.38
C ASP A 120 -19.16 -6.18 11.03
N CYS A 121 -19.08 -6.14 12.36
CA CYS A 121 -17.85 -6.13 13.11
C CYS A 121 -17.49 -7.51 13.68
N MET A 122 -16.20 -7.85 13.62
CA MET A 122 -15.66 -9.06 14.23
C MET A 122 -14.51 -8.70 15.17
N GLU A 123 -14.60 -9.16 16.42
CA GLU A 123 -13.46 -9.15 17.34
C GLU A 123 -12.56 -10.36 17.06
N LYS A 124 -11.26 -10.12 16.87
CA LYS A 124 -10.26 -11.12 16.51
C LYS A 124 -8.97 -10.88 17.28
N ARG A 125 -8.12 -11.91 17.39
CA ARG A 125 -6.73 -11.69 17.80
C ARG A 125 -5.97 -10.95 16.70
N TRP A 126 -4.91 -10.24 17.06
CA TRP A 126 -4.11 -9.48 16.08
C TRP A 126 -3.69 -10.31 14.87
N ILE A 127 -3.16 -11.52 15.07
CA ILE A 127 -2.70 -12.37 13.96
C ILE A 127 -3.85 -12.83 13.05
N GLU A 128 -5.03 -13.06 13.62
CA GLU A 128 -6.23 -13.42 12.86
C GLU A 128 -6.76 -12.22 12.06
N ALA A 129 -6.63 -11.01 12.60
CA ALA A 129 -6.94 -9.77 11.89
C ALA A 129 -5.96 -9.52 10.73
N VAL A 130 -4.66 -9.84 10.90
CA VAL A 130 -3.68 -9.80 9.81
C VAL A 130 -4.09 -10.74 8.68
N LEU A 131 -4.49 -11.97 9.00
CA LEU A 131 -4.98 -12.91 7.99
C LEU A 131 -6.26 -12.39 7.32
N TYR A 132 -7.22 -11.91 8.10
CA TYR A 132 -8.44 -11.29 7.56
C TYR A 132 -8.14 -10.15 6.59
N PHE A 133 -7.17 -9.30 6.92
CA PHE A 133 -6.79 -8.13 6.13
C PHE A 133 -5.98 -8.48 4.87
N LEU A 134 -5.17 -9.54 4.91
CA LEU A 134 -4.39 -10.02 3.76
C LEU A 134 -5.19 -10.88 2.78
N ILE A 135 -6.25 -11.57 3.24
CA ILE A 135 -7.02 -12.54 2.43
C ILE A 135 -8.09 -11.88 1.53
N PHE A 136 -8.12 -10.55 1.42
CA PHE A 136 -9.00 -9.84 0.48
C PHE A 136 -8.50 -9.90 -0.97
N GLN A 137 -8.46 -11.12 -1.52
CA GLN A 137 -8.69 -11.47 -2.91
C GLN A 137 -8.85 -12.99 -3.05
N THR A 138 -9.94 -13.54 -2.51
CA THR A 138 -10.67 -14.59 -3.23
C THR A 138 -12.15 -14.41 -2.91
N VAL A 139 -12.93 -14.03 -3.92
CA VAL A 139 -14.38 -14.18 -3.90
C VAL A 139 -14.70 -15.64 -3.52
N PRO A 140 -15.74 -15.95 -2.73
CA PRO A 140 -16.07 -17.34 -2.41
C PRO A 140 -16.32 -18.15 -3.70
N ILE A 141 -15.54 -19.21 -3.92
CA ILE A 141 -15.72 -20.14 -5.02
C ILE A 141 -16.99 -20.98 -4.74
N PRO A 142 -18.01 -20.97 -5.63
CA PRO A 142 -19.17 -21.85 -5.48
C PRO A 142 -18.73 -23.32 -5.58
N LYS A 143 -19.29 -24.19 -4.72
CA LYS A 143 -18.82 -25.55 -4.38
C LYS A 143 -18.41 -26.49 -5.55
N HIS A 144 -18.92 -26.29 -6.77
CA HIS A 144 -18.50 -27.03 -7.97
C HIS A 144 -17.16 -26.56 -8.60
N GLY A 145 -16.61 -25.42 -8.17
CA GLY A 145 -15.41 -24.80 -8.74
C GLY A 145 -14.08 -25.28 -8.15
N LEU A 146 -14.10 -26.23 -7.21
CA LEU A 146 -12.88 -26.75 -6.59
C LEU A 146 -12.22 -27.91 -7.36
N GLU A 147 -12.83 -28.38 -8.46
CA GLU A 147 -12.29 -29.49 -9.27
C GLU A 147 -11.79 -29.07 -10.66
N GLY A 148 -11.89 -27.78 -11.02
CA GLY A 148 -11.53 -27.24 -12.34
C GLY A 148 -10.20 -26.49 -12.42
N LEU A 149 -9.40 -26.47 -11.36
CA LEU A 149 -8.20 -25.62 -11.19
C LEU A 149 -7.04 -25.88 -12.17
N TRP A 150 -7.20 -26.78 -13.15
CA TRP A 150 -6.10 -27.28 -13.99
C TRP A 150 -6.23 -26.98 -15.48
N LYS A 151 -7.29 -26.32 -15.93
CA LYS A 151 -7.44 -25.99 -17.35
C LYS A 151 -8.01 -24.58 -17.48
N PHE A 152 -7.50 -23.84 -18.47
CA PHE A 152 -7.97 -22.53 -18.91
C PHE A 152 -7.51 -21.36 -18.02
N PHE A 153 -6.51 -20.55 -18.38
CA PHE A 153 -6.19 -20.11 -19.74
C PHE A 153 -7.46 -19.78 -20.52
N ASP A 154 -8.15 -18.69 -20.17
CA ASP A 154 -8.76 -17.83 -21.19
C ASP A 154 -9.03 -16.45 -20.57
N GLU A 155 -8.48 -15.44 -21.24
CA GLU A 155 -8.10 -14.12 -20.72
C GLU A 155 -9.23 -13.09 -20.68
N ASP A 156 -9.17 -12.17 -19.70
CA ASP A 156 -9.52 -10.75 -19.90
C ASP A 156 -8.72 -9.91 -18.87
N GLU A 157 -7.53 -9.46 -19.28
CA GLU A 157 -6.41 -9.00 -18.42
C GLU A 157 -6.64 -7.66 -17.68
N ALA A 158 -7.88 -7.18 -17.61
CA ALA A 158 -8.29 -6.00 -16.85
C ALA A 158 -9.56 -6.23 -16.00
N ALA A 159 -10.06 -7.47 -15.92
CA ALA A 159 -11.18 -7.82 -15.06
C ALA A 159 -10.82 -7.70 -13.57
N ASP A 160 -9.59 -8.05 -13.22
CA ASP A 160 -9.09 -8.21 -11.83
C ASP A 160 -8.25 -7.03 -11.33
N ALA A 161 -8.34 -5.87 -11.98
CA ALA A 161 -7.70 -4.66 -11.48
C ALA A 161 -8.38 -4.17 -10.19
N GLN A 162 -7.57 -3.83 -9.19
CA GLN A 162 -8.01 -3.23 -7.94
C GLN A 162 -7.40 -1.84 -7.77
N LEU A 163 -8.20 -0.92 -7.25
CA LEU A 163 -7.68 0.32 -6.67
C LEU A 163 -7.77 0.24 -5.15
N ILE A 164 -6.67 0.56 -4.48
CA ILE A 164 -6.60 0.57 -3.01
C ILE A 164 -6.35 2.00 -2.57
N PHE A 165 -7.26 2.55 -1.77
CA PHE A 165 -7.10 3.85 -1.12
C PHE A 165 -6.74 3.60 0.35
N ALA A 166 -5.53 3.96 0.75
CA ALA A 166 -5.05 3.77 2.13
C ALA A 166 -4.88 5.13 2.81
N PRO A 167 -5.52 5.39 3.96
CA PRO A 167 -5.48 6.69 4.61
C PRO A 167 -4.11 6.96 5.23
N TYR A 168 -3.66 8.20 5.08
CA TYR A 168 -2.45 8.73 5.70
C TYR A 168 -2.87 9.78 6.73
N GLY A 169 -2.30 9.69 7.92
CA GLY A 169 -2.73 10.48 9.06
C GLY A 169 -2.10 9.94 10.33
N GLY A 170 -2.60 10.36 11.50
CA GLY A 170 -2.11 9.92 12.80
C GLY A 170 -0.57 9.91 12.87
N ARG A 171 0.00 8.73 13.13
CA ARG A 171 1.46 8.57 13.26
C ARG A 171 2.25 8.93 11.99
N MET A 172 1.66 8.81 10.81
CA MET A 172 2.33 9.20 9.55
C MET A 172 2.52 10.72 9.46
N SER A 173 1.64 11.51 10.08
CA SER A 173 1.73 12.98 10.12
C SER A 173 2.71 13.49 11.19
N GLU A 174 2.99 12.68 12.23
CA GLU A 174 3.92 13.03 13.31
C GLU A 174 5.39 12.82 12.93
N ILE A 175 5.65 11.94 11.96
CA ILE A 175 7.01 11.60 11.50
C ILE A 175 7.50 12.70 10.54
N PRO A 176 8.66 13.33 10.77
CA PRO A 176 9.23 14.32 9.84
C PRO A 176 9.50 13.71 8.46
N GLU A 177 9.25 14.48 7.39
CA GLU A 177 9.50 14.04 5.99
C GLU A 177 10.95 13.59 5.75
N SER A 178 11.90 14.13 6.51
CA SER A 178 13.34 13.84 6.40
C SER A 178 13.85 12.71 7.30
N GLN A 179 12.98 12.12 8.15
CA GLN A 179 13.39 11.12 9.14
C GLN A 179 13.88 9.83 8.46
N ILE A 180 13.20 9.41 7.39
CA ILE A 180 13.59 8.29 6.53
C ILE A 180 13.37 8.70 5.06
N PRO A 181 13.90 7.95 4.06
CA PRO A 181 13.80 8.36 2.66
C PRO A 181 12.37 8.58 2.17
N PHE A 182 11.41 7.81 2.69
CA PHE A 182 9.99 7.95 2.38
C PHE A 182 9.43 9.27 2.93
N PRO A 183 9.12 10.25 2.06
CA PRO A 183 8.85 11.63 2.46
C PRO A 183 7.37 11.95 2.63
N HIS A 184 6.45 11.05 2.26
CA HIS A 184 5.01 11.34 2.25
C HIS A 184 4.45 11.26 3.69
N ARG A 185 4.42 12.40 4.38
CA ARG A 185 4.00 12.55 5.78
C ARG A 185 2.82 13.52 5.89
N ALA A 186 2.85 14.44 6.86
CA ALA A 186 1.85 15.48 7.03
C ALA A 186 1.50 16.19 5.70
N GLY A 187 0.21 16.41 5.47
CA GLY A 187 -0.32 16.99 4.23
C GLY A 187 -0.67 15.97 3.14
N ASN A 188 -0.30 14.69 3.27
CA ASN A 188 -0.79 13.61 2.41
C ASN A 188 -1.96 12.92 3.11
N ILE A 189 -3.13 12.91 2.48
CA ILE A 189 -4.40 12.43 3.08
C ILE A 189 -4.57 10.93 2.88
N TYR A 190 -4.14 10.40 1.73
CA TYR A 190 -4.16 8.97 1.44
C TYR A 190 -3.19 8.64 0.29
N GLU A 191 -2.86 7.37 0.16
CA GLU A 191 -2.16 6.77 -0.98
C GLU A 191 -3.18 6.01 -1.84
N ILE A 192 -3.06 6.13 -3.16
CA ILE A 192 -3.80 5.28 -4.11
C ILE A 192 -2.82 4.29 -4.73
N GLN A 193 -3.12 3.00 -4.62
CA GLN A 193 -2.39 1.94 -5.31
C GLN A 193 -3.24 1.38 -6.44
N HIS A 194 -2.62 1.20 -7.60
CA HIS A 194 -3.21 0.52 -8.75
C HIS A 194 -2.61 -0.88 -8.79
N LEU A 195 -3.44 -1.91 -8.59
CA LEU A 195 -3.01 -3.29 -8.63
C LEU A 195 -3.69 -3.98 -9.80
N ALA A 196 -2.95 -4.23 -10.87
CA ALA A 196 -3.38 -5.12 -11.94
C ALA A 196 -2.87 -6.54 -11.61
N ILE A 197 -3.78 -7.46 -11.30
CA ILE A 197 -3.41 -8.86 -11.10
C ILE A 197 -3.49 -9.56 -12.45
N GLY A 198 -2.34 -9.70 -13.11
CA GLY A 198 -2.19 -10.54 -14.30
C GLY A 198 -1.71 -11.93 -13.91
N THR A 199 -2.47 -12.97 -14.23
CA THR A 199 -2.06 -14.36 -14.03
C THR A 199 -1.24 -14.84 -15.22
N LYS A 200 0.08 -14.62 -15.20
CA LYS A 200 0.96 -15.33 -16.15
C LYS A 200 1.12 -16.80 -15.75
N ASN A 201 0.99 -17.67 -16.75
CA ASN A 201 1.17 -19.10 -16.57
C ASN A 201 2.56 -19.43 -16.05
N ASN A 202 2.57 -20.05 -14.87
CA ASN A 202 3.75 -20.41 -14.07
C ASN A 202 4.39 -19.25 -13.30
N PRO A 203 3.71 -18.68 -12.28
CA PRO A 203 4.31 -17.69 -11.41
C PRO A 203 5.34 -18.38 -10.51
N ARG A 204 6.63 -18.23 -10.84
CA ARG A 204 7.67 -18.34 -9.81
C ARG A 204 7.35 -17.28 -8.77
N ALA A 205 7.25 -17.66 -7.50
CA ALA A 205 6.94 -16.77 -6.38
C ALA A 205 7.98 -15.64 -6.30
N ALA A 206 7.74 -14.56 -7.03
CA ALA A 206 8.54 -13.36 -7.07
C ALA A 206 7.57 -12.18 -7.13
N TYR A 207 7.31 -11.59 -5.98
CA TYR A 207 6.63 -10.32 -5.90
C TYR A 207 7.62 -9.23 -6.30
N LEU A 208 7.51 -8.71 -7.53
CA LEU A 208 8.24 -7.54 -7.97
C LEU A 208 7.24 -6.38 -8.08
N ASN A 209 7.40 -5.37 -7.22
CA ASN A 209 6.68 -4.12 -7.36
C ASN A 209 6.94 -3.56 -8.76
N TYR A 210 5.88 -3.23 -9.50
CA TYR A 210 6.00 -2.56 -10.79
C TYR A 210 6.79 -1.26 -10.61
N ARG A 211 7.76 -1.01 -11.50
CA ARG A 211 8.53 0.23 -11.48
C ARG A 211 7.84 1.21 -12.42
N ASP A 212 7.55 2.42 -11.93
CA ASP A 212 6.97 3.47 -12.75
C ASP A 212 8.07 4.09 -13.63
N LEU A 213 8.49 3.34 -14.66
CA LEU A 213 9.54 3.75 -15.61
C LEU A 213 9.10 4.92 -16.50
N ASP A 214 7.78 5.13 -16.60
CA ASP A 214 7.16 6.30 -17.21
C ASP A 214 7.51 7.62 -16.49
N LEU A 215 7.85 7.56 -15.19
CA LEU A 215 8.31 8.75 -14.46
C LEU A 215 9.70 9.23 -14.89
N GLY A 216 10.46 8.38 -15.59
CA GLY A 216 11.81 8.62 -16.09
C GLY A 216 12.75 7.46 -15.79
N VAL A 217 13.77 7.27 -16.63
CA VAL A 217 14.79 6.22 -16.47
C VAL A 217 16.20 6.80 -16.52
N ASN A 218 17.11 6.09 -15.87
CA ASN A 218 18.54 6.30 -15.97
C ASN A 218 19.05 5.89 -17.35
N ASN A 219 20.16 6.48 -17.77
CA ASN A 219 20.86 6.08 -19.00
C ASN A 219 21.60 4.75 -18.80
N ASP A 220 21.88 4.08 -19.91
CA ASP A 220 22.82 2.96 -19.93
C ASP A 220 24.23 3.44 -19.58
N GLY A 221 24.67 3.13 -18.35
CA GLY A 221 25.98 3.52 -17.84
C GLY A 221 25.87 4.63 -16.80
N ASN A 222 26.29 5.85 -17.16
CA ASN A 222 26.36 6.97 -16.22
C ASN A 222 25.14 7.88 -16.34
N THR A 223 24.48 8.15 -15.21
CA THR A 223 23.32 9.05 -15.14
C THR A 223 23.63 10.21 -14.23
N SER A 224 23.42 11.43 -14.72
CA SER A 224 23.67 12.63 -13.91
C SER A 224 22.61 12.82 -12.83
N TYR A 225 22.95 13.62 -11.81
CA TYR A 225 21.99 13.99 -10.76
C TYR A 225 20.76 14.69 -11.34
N GLU A 226 20.93 15.59 -12.31
CA GLU A 226 19.86 16.37 -12.94
C GLU A 226 18.89 15.47 -13.68
N GLN A 227 19.41 14.49 -14.43
CA GLN A 227 18.60 13.51 -15.16
C GLN A 227 17.81 12.63 -14.18
N ALA A 228 18.49 12.07 -13.18
CA ALA A 228 17.83 11.22 -12.19
C ALA A 228 16.85 12.01 -11.30
N SER A 229 17.05 13.32 -11.12
CA SER A 229 16.16 14.17 -10.34
C SER A 229 14.75 14.27 -10.93
N VAL A 230 14.59 14.04 -12.24
CA VAL A 230 13.28 14.03 -12.93
C VAL A 230 12.32 13.00 -12.31
N TRP A 231 12.81 11.79 -12.01
CA TRP A 231 12.02 10.75 -11.36
C TRP A 231 12.29 10.71 -9.84
N GLY A 232 13.53 10.94 -9.42
CA GLY A 232 13.98 10.79 -8.03
C GLY A 232 13.29 11.74 -7.06
N THR A 233 13.07 13.00 -7.47
CA THR A 233 12.36 13.98 -6.63
C THR A 233 10.87 13.69 -6.49
N LYS A 234 10.24 12.98 -7.45
CA LYS A 234 8.83 12.55 -7.33
C LYS A 234 8.66 11.53 -6.20
N TYR A 235 9.61 10.60 -6.07
CA TYR A 235 9.56 9.56 -5.03
C TYR A 235 10.11 10.00 -3.67
N PHE A 236 11.14 10.85 -3.66
CA PHE A 236 11.90 11.15 -2.43
C PHE A 236 11.83 12.61 -2.01
N LYS A 237 11.17 13.48 -2.79
CA LYS A 237 11.14 14.94 -2.57
C LYS A 237 12.55 15.47 -2.27
N ASN A 238 12.68 16.25 -1.21
CA ASN A 238 13.92 16.86 -0.74
C ASN A 238 14.94 15.84 -0.21
N ASN A 239 14.55 14.58 0.04
CA ASN A 239 15.48 13.53 0.48
C ASN A 239 16.36 13.00 -0.66
N PHE A 240 16.01 13.26 -1.93
CA PHE A 240 16.74 12.68 -3.07
C PHE A 240 18.22 13.05 -3.07
N LYS A 241 18.55 14.33 -2.86
CA LYS A 241 19.94 14.80 -2.81
C LYS A 241 20.76 14.07 -1.72
N ARG A 242 20.18 13.94 -0.53
CA ARG A 242 20.81 13.21 0.59
C ARG A 242 21.05 11.74 0.25
N LEU A 243 20.15 11.11 -0.50
CA LEU A 243 20.35 9.73 -0.96
C LEU A 243 21.50 9.61 -1.95
N VAL A 244 21.63 10.55 -2.90
CA VAL A 244 22.73 10.59 -3.87
C VAL A 244 24.08 10.78 -3.16
N GLU A 245 24.13 11.67 -2.16
CA GLU A 245 25.33 11.88 -1.34
C GLU A 245 25.72 10.61 -0.56
N VAL A 246 24.75 9.87 -0.03
CA VAL A 246 25.01 8.59 0.66
C VAL A 246 25.48 7.54 -0.34
N LYS A 247 24.81 7.40 -1.47
CA LYS A 247 25.15 6.44 -2.54
C LYS A 247 26.58 6.66 -3.03
N SER A 248 26.98 7.90 -3.26
CA SER A 248 28.33 8.28 -3.68
C SER A 248 29.41 7.86 -2.68
N LYS A 249 29.08 7.80 -1.38
CA LYS A 249 30.01 7.37 -0.32
C LYS A 249 30.07 5.86 -0.16
N VAL A 250 28.92 5.17 -0.23
CA VAL A 250 28.85 3.73 0.09
C VAL A 250 29.06 2.81 -1.12
N ASP A 251 28.84 3.32 -2.33
CA ASP A 251 29.08 2.60 -3.59
C ASP A 251 29.60 3.58 -4.67
N PRO A 252 30.84 4.08 -4.52
CA PRO A 252 31.44 5.04 -5.44
C PRO A 252 31.65 4.48 -6.85
N SER A 253 31.75 3.15 -6.99
CA SER A 253 31.81 2.45 -8.28
C SER A 253 30.46 2.37 -9.00
N ASN A 254 29.37 2.74 -8.33
CA ASN A 254 28.00 2.55 -8.79
C ASN A 254 27.72 1.10 -9.25
N PHE A 255 28.20 0.13 -8.46
CA PHE A 255 28.04 -1.29 -8.72
C PHE A 255 26.56 -1.70 -8.65
N PHE A 256 25.86 -1.29 -7.58
CA PHE A 256 24.44 -1.58 -7.38
C PHE A 256 23.59 -0.58 -8.17
N ARG A 257 23.26 -0.94 -9.42
CA ARG A 257 22.50 -0.06 -10.33
C ARG A 257 21.40 -0.77 -11.10
N ASN A 258 20.40 0.00 -11.49
CA ASN A 258 19.30 -0.39 -12.37
C ASN A 258 18.69 0.86 -13.03
N GLU A 259 17.62 0.68 -13.79
CA GLU A 259 16.92 1.70 -14.59
C GLU A 259 16.46 2.92 -13.76
N GLN A 260 16.33 2.79 -12.44
CA GLN A 260 16.01 3.90 -11.53
C GLN A 260 16.78 3.77 -10.20
N SER A 261 18.01 3.27 -10.21
CA SER A 261 18.83 3.28 -8.99
C SER A 261 19.24 4.69 -8.64
N ILE A 262 19.40 5.00 -7.35
CA ILE A 262 19.98 6.27 -6.91
C ILE A 262 21.36 6.42 -7.59
N PRO A 263 21.64 7.53 -8.32
CA PRO A 263 22.92 7.72 -8.99
C PRO A 263 24.00 8.13 -7.98
N ILE A 264 25.25 8.17 -8.45
CA ILE A 264 26.35 8.82 -7.74
C ILE A 264 26.50 10.27 -8.24
N LEU A 265 27.08 11.15 -7.45
CA LEU A 265 27.57 12.44 -7.94
C LEU A 265 28.77 12.16 -8.84
N SER A 266 28.71 12.63 -10.09
CA SER A 266 29.87 12.66 -10.97
C SER A 266 30.99 13.47 -10.29
N THR A 267 32.15 12.85 -10.09
CA THR A 267 33.40 13.57 -9.79
C THR A 267 33.84 14.40 -10.99
#